data_AF-A0A924B2J2-F1
#
_entry.id   AF-A0A924B2J2-F1
#
_cell.length_a   1.000
_cell.length_b   1.000
_cell.length_c   1.000
_cell.angle_alpha   90.00
_cell.angle_beta   90.00
_cell.angle_gamma   90.00
#
_symmetry.space_group_name_H-M   'P 1'
#
loop_
_entity.id
_entity.type
_entity.pdbx_description
1 polymer ?
#
loop_
_entity_poly.entity_id
_entity_poly.type
_entity_poly.pdbx_seq_one_letter_code
_entity_poly.pdbx_strand_id
1 'polypeptide(L)'
;MGRRRPTDFIAWSLYRRAWLIPGLALLVLLATSFTAQAPVQGNLPPTLGNEQATNLLEARDAFTAQFPDRRSGTAGAVDSAQWMRDQFMTLPDVSAITVPTTTMDPATGKSVSLNNVEARLPGRDRGLVVIVAHRDAATRAGRGADATDQLALLALAKELSSTRDRRRSYLFVSTDGATLNGGGARVLGQRLAKRGGVVAVIVLDRLGAGGELRVDASPSGHFAPPLGRVEAAGQSLGREGGSASAPGVFAQIAQLAAPTTLREHG
;
A
#
# COMPACT_ATOMS: atom_id res chain seq x y z
N MET A 1 -23.50 -79.07 -30.85
CA MET A 1 -22.25 -78.84 -30.09
C MET A 1 -21.71 -77.48 -30.52
N GLY A 2 -21.65 -76.49 -29.63
CA GLY A 2 -21.22 -75.14 -29.99
C GLY A 2 -21.34 -74.14 -28.83
N ARG A 3 -20.45 -74.26 -27.84
CA ARG A 3 -20.26 -73.24 -26.78
C ARG A 3 -19.80 -71.94 -27.43
N ARG A 4 -20.61 -70.88 -27.39
CA ARG A 4 -20.12 -69.51 -27.64
C ARG A 4 -19.57 -68.93 -26.34
N ARG A 5 -18.31 -68.52 -26.38
CA ARG A 5 -17.59 -67.83 -25.30
C ARG A 5 -18.15 -66.41 -25.11
N PRO A 6 -18.20 -65.85 -23.89
CA PRO A 6 -18.51 -64.44 -23.69
C PRO A 6 -17.33 -63.60 -24.16
N THR A 7 -17.51 -62.88 -25.26
CA THR A 7 -16.54 -61.88 -25.74
C THR A 7 -16.76 -60.57 -25.00
N ASP A 8 -15.71 -60.18 -24.30
CA ASP A 8 -15.15 -58.83 -24.23
C ASP A 8 -15.95 -57.77 -23.47
N PHE A 9 -15.41 -57.47 -22.27
CA PHE A 9 -15.53 -56.20 -21.59
C PHE A 9 -15.55 -55.05 -22.60
N ILE A 10 -16.66 -54.32 -22.64
CA ILE A 10 -16.76 -53.00 -23.28
C ILE A 10 -15.51 -52.23 -22.87
N ALA A 11 -14.64 -51.99 -23.85
CA ALA A 11 -13.24 -51.69 -23.59
C ALA A 11 -13.14 -50.47 -22.65
N TRP A 12 -12.55 -50.66 -21.47
CA TRP A 12 -12.27 -49.60 -20.50
C TRP A 12 -11.55 -48.39 -21.12
N SER A 13 -10.82 -48.61 -22.22
CA SER A 13 -10.19 -47.58 -23.04
C SER A 13 -11.18 -46.65 -23.76
N LEU A 14 -12.35 -47.13 -24.16
CA LEU A 14 -13.44 -46.33 -24.74
C LEU A 14 -14.09 -45.45 -23.68
N TYR A 15 -14.30 -45.98 -22.46
CA TYR A 15 -14.80 -45.18 -21.34
C TYR A 15 -13.79 -44.08 -20.98
N ARG A 16 -12.50 -44.39 -20.83
CA ARG A 16 -11.46 -43.38 -20.53
C ARG A 16 -11.37 -42.27 -21.59
N ARG A 17 -11.54 -42.60 -22.88
CA ARG A 17 -11.56 -41.60 -23.98
C ARG A 17 -12.82 -40.75 -23.97
N ALA A 18 -13.97 -41.31 -23.60
CA ALA A 18 -15.23 -40.55 -23.51
C ALA A 18 -15.18 -39.43 -22.45
N TRP A 19 -14.39 -39.60 -21.39
CA TRP A 19 -14.22 -38.58 -20.34
C TRP A 19 -13.18 -37.50 -20.66
N LEU A 20 -12.32 -37.70 -21.67
CA LEU A 20 -11.28 -36.72 -22.03
C LEU A 20 -11.89 -35.44 -22.62
N ILE A 21 -12.93 -35.57 -23.43
CA ILE A 21 -13.60 -34.42 -24.08
C ILE A 21 -14.30 -33.52 -23.06
N PRO A 22 -15.18 -34.02 -22.15
CA PRO A 22 -15.79 -33.18 -21.13
C PRO A 22 -14.78 -32.68 -20.09
N GLY A 23 -13.73 -33.46 -19.76
CA GLY A 23 -12.65 -33.02 -18.88
C GLY A 23 -11.83 -31.87 -19.48
N LEU A 24 -11.51 -31.95 -20.78
CA LEU A 24 -10.83 -30.87 -21.51
C LEU A 24 -11.72 -29.65 -21.64
N ALA A 25 -13.01 -29.83 -21.95
CA ALA A 25 -13.97 -28.74 -22.00
C ALA A 25 -14.09 -28.04 -20.64
N LEU A 26 -14.15 -28.80 -19.53
CA LEU A 26 -14.16 -28.23 -18.18
C LEU A 26 -12.86 -27.49 -17.85
N LEU A 27 -11.70 -28.01 -18.28
CA LEU A 27 -10.41 -27.33 -18.12
C LEU A 27 -10.34 -26.03 -18.92
N VAL A 28 -10.82 -26.03 -20.17
CA VAL A 28 -10.90 -24.81 -21.00
C VAL A 28 -11.89 -23.82 -20.38
N LEU A 29 -13.02 -24.30 -19.87
CA LEU A 29 -14.04 -23.46 -19.25
C LEU A 29 -13.53 -22.89 -17.92
N LEU A 30 -12.80 -23.65 -17.11
CA LEU A 30 -12.11 -23.15 -15.91
C LEU A 30 -11.03 -22.14 -16.30
N ALA A 31 -10.19 -22.44 -17.28
CA ALA A 31 -9.12 -21.55 -17.74
C ALA A 31 -9.64 -20.23 -18.34
N THR A 32 -10.81 -20.25 -18.98
CA THR A 32 -11.44 -19.08 -19.61
C THR A 32 -12.44 -18.35 -18.70
N SER A 33 -12.99 -19.00 -17.67
CA SER A 33 -13.88 -18.35 -16.68
C SER A 33 -13.12 -17.43 -15.74
N PHE A 34 -11.81 -17.66 -15.55
CA PHE A 34 -10.90 -16.69 -14.95
C PHE A 34 -10.40 -15.69 -15.99
N THR A 35 -11.32 -14.98 -16.67
CA THR A 35 -10.92 -13.75 -17.36
C THR A 35 -10.57 -12.73 -16.28
N ALA A 36 -9.28 -12.63 -15.97
CA ALA A 36 -8.75 -11.46 -15.33
C ALA A 36 -9.11 -10.28 -16.23
N GLN A 37 -10.15 -9.52 -15.84
CA GLN A 37 -10.44 -8.24 -16.45
C GLN A 37 -9.12 -7.48 -16.43
N ALA A 38 -8.57 -7.21 -17.63
CA ALA A 38 -7.42 -6.34 -17.77
C ALA A 38 -7.71 -5.10 -16.91
N PRO A 39 -6.79 -4.68 -16.03
CA PRO A 39 -7.02 -3.48 -15.25
C PRO A 39 -7.44 -2.40 -16.25
N VAL A 40 -8.62 -1.81 -16.04
CA VAL A 40 -9.04 -0.64 -16.80
C VAL A 40 -7.83 0.28 -16.71
N GLN A 41 -7.18 0.52 -17.85
CA GLN A 41 -6.23 1.60 -17.94
C GLN A 41 -7.09 2.85 -17.76
N GLY A 42 -7.28 3.24 -16.50
CA GLY A 42 -7.66 4.61 -16.23
C GLY A 42 -6.60 5.43 -16.93
N ASN A 43 -7.02 6.43 -17.69
CA ASN A 43 -6.10 7.49 -18.08
C ASN A 43 -5.40 7.88 -16.78
N LEU A 44 -4.11 7.55 -16.68
CA LEU A 44 -3.31 8.02 -15.56
C LEU A 44 -3.56 9.53 -15.56
N PRO A 45 -3.97 10.13 -14.42
CA PRO A 45 -3.97 11.58 -14.33
C PRO A 45 -2.61 12.05 -14.86
N PRO A 46 -2.58 13.15 -15.64
CA PRO A 46 -1.36 13.60 -16.30
C PRO A 46 -0.23 13.45 -15.30
N THR A 47 0.79 12.69 -15.71
CA THR A 47 2.06 12.50 -14.99
C THR A 47 2.35 13.77 -14.22
N LEU A 48 2.81 13.70 -12.97
CA LEU A 48 3.30 14.86 -12.22
C LEU A 48 4.22 15.65 -13.14
N GLY A 49 3.66 16.65 -13.82
CA GLY A 49 4.39 17.42 -14.81
C GLY A 49 5.46 18.19 -14.07
N ASN A 50 6.48 18.67 -14.78
CA ASN A 50 7.55 19.44 -14.15
C ASN A 50 7.01 20.55 -13.21
N GLU A 51 5.89 21.20 -13.57
CA GLU A 51 5.21 22.18 -12.72
C GLU A 51 4.60 21.59 -11.43
N GLN A 52 3.94 20.43 -11.50
CA GLN A 52 3.34 19.78 -10.32
C GLN A 52 4.41 19.21 -9.40
N ALA A 53 5.49 18.67 -9.97
CA ALA A 53 6.67 18.28 -9.23
C ALA A 53 7.34 19.50 -8.56
N THR A 54 7.43 20.64 -9.26
CA THR A 54 8.00 21.89 -8.70
C THR A 54 7.14 22.42 -7.55
N ASN A 55 5.81 22.47 -7.71
CA ASN A 55 4.89 22.87 -6.64
C ASN A 55 4.99 21.96 -5.41
N LEU A 56 5.23 20.65 -5.62
CA LEU A 56 5.43 19.71 -4.52
C LEU A 56 6.75 19.98 -3.78
N LEU A 57 7.83 20.32 -4.49
CA LEU A 57 9.12 20.69 -3.91
C LEU A 57 9.04 22.01 -3.13
N GLU A 58 8.34 23.02 -3.65
CA GLU A 58 8.10 24.28 -2.94
C GLU A 58 7.27 24.06 -1.66
N ALA A 59 6.20 23.26 -1.76
CA ALA A 59 5.39 22.89 -0.61
C ALA A 59 6.19 22.08 0.43
N ARG A 60 7.10 21.21 -0.01
CA ARG A 60 8.03 20.47 0.86
C ARG A 60 8.92 21.42 1.64
N ASP A 61 9.46 22.44 0.98
CA ASP A 61 10.34 23.42 1.61
C ASP A 61 9.57 24.28 2.62
N ALA A 62 8.36 24.71 2.28
CA ALA A 62 7.47 25.40 3.22
C ALA A 62 7.13 24.54 4.43
N PHE A 63 6.77 23.27 4.23
CA PHE A 63 6.46 22.33 5.32
C PHE A 63 7.67 22.06 6.22
N THR A 64 8.87 21.96 5.65
CA THR A 64 10.12 21.75 6.42
C THR A 64 10.58 23.01 7.14
N ALA A 65 10.37 24.19 6.56
CA ALA A 65 10.59 25.46 7.24
C ALA A 65 9.62 25.66 8.41
N GLN A 66 8.36 25.25 8.25
CA GLN A 66 7.34 25.34 9.30
C GLN A 66 7.61 24.35 10.44
N PHE A 67 8.05 23.13 10.11
CA PHE A 67 8.35 22.08 11.10
C PHE A 67 9.82 21.62 10.98
N PRO A 68 10.77 22.41 11.50
CA PRO A 68 12.20 22.16 11.33
C PRO A 68 12.78 21.12 12.29
N ASP A 69 11.98 20.51 13.17
CA ASP A 69 12.41 19.38 14.00
C ASP A 69 11.24 18.42 14.23
N ARG A 70 11.06 17.47 13.29
CA ARG A 70 9.99 16.46 13.33
C ARG A 70 10.42 15.12 13.93
N ARG A 71 11.56 15.05 14.64
CA ARG A 71 11.98 13.81 15.30
C ARG A 71 10.93 13.35 16.31
N SER A 72 10.69 12.05 16.41
CA SER A 72 9.71 11.51 17.35
C SER A 72 9.94 12.00 18.78
N GLY A 73 8.85 12.39 19.45
CA GLY A 73 8.89 12.92 20.81
C GLY A 73 9.22 14.41 20.94
N THR A 74 9.51 15.13 19.85
CA THR A 74 9.66 16.60 19.87
C THR A 74 8.32 17.32 19.76
N ALA A 75 8.29 18.61 20.11
CA ALA A 75 7.13 19.47 19.86
C ALA A 75 6.78 19.54 18.36
N GLY A 76 7.78 19.66 17.47
CA GLY A 76 7.54 19.71 16.04
C GLY A 76 6.94 18.41 15.45
N ALA A 77 7.20 17.25 16.05
CA ALA A 77 6.52 16.01 15.67
C ALA A 77 5.02 16.02 16.05
N VAL A 78 4.66 16.65 17.17
CA VAL A 78 3.27 16.84 17.62
C VAL A 78 2.57 17.85 16.73
N ASP A 79 3.18 19.02 16.53
CA ASP A 79 2.60 20.12 15.74
C ASP A 79 2.38 19.70 14.28
N SER A 80 3.33 18.99 13.69
CA SER A 80 3.19 18.44 12.33
C SER A 80 2.11 17.34 12.25
N ALA A 81 1.88 16.58 13.32
CA ALA A 81 0.78 15.62 13.38
C ALA A 81 -0.57 16.34 13.39
N GLN A 82 -0.68 17.37 14.22
CA GLN A 82 -1.89 18.18 14.30
C GLN A 82 -2.18 18.87 12.97
N TRP A 83 -1.15 19.46 12.35
CA TRP A 83 -1.28 20.05 11.02
C TRP A 83 -1.79 19.03 9.99
N MET A 84 -1.20 17.83 9.93
CA MET A 84 -1.65 16.79 9.00
C MET A 84 -3.12 16.39 9.22
N ARG A 85 -3.52 16.22 10.50
CA ARG A 85 -4.91 15.94 10.86
C ARG A 85 -5.83 17.05 10.35
N ASP A 86 -5.46 18.30 10.62
CA ASP A 86 -6.26 19.46 10.28
C ASP A 86 -6.39 19.59 8.75
N GLN A 87 -5.31 19.33 7.99
CA GLN A 87 -5.36 19.26 6.52
C GLN A 87 -6.33 18.19 6.02
N PHE A 88 -6.28 16.97 6.57
CA PHE A 88 -7.23 15.92 6.18
C PHE A 88 -8.68 16.29 6.50
N MET A 89 -8.93 16.98 7.61
CA MET A 89 -10.29 17.42 8.00
C MET A 89 -10.88 18.49 7.08
N THR A 90 -10.05 19.17 6.27
CA THR A 90 -10.55 20.09 5.24
C THR A 90 -11.13 19.38 4.01
N LEU A 91 -10.87 18.08 3.86
CA LEU A 91 -11.25 17.31 2.68
C LEU A 91 -12.69 16.76 2.80
N PRO A 92 -13.44 16.70 1.69
CA PRO A 92 -14.81 16.19 1.70
C PRO A 92 -14.86 14.70 2.07
N ASP A 93 -15.84 14.32 2.90
CA ASP A 93 -16.07 12.95 3.37
C ASP A 93 -14.88 12.30 4.12
N VAL A 94 -13.86 13.07 4.50
CA VAL A 94 -12.70 12.56 5.26
C VAL A 94 -12.90 12.84 6.75
N SER A 95 -12.80 11.79 7.56
CA SER A 95 -12.71 11.92 9.02
C SER A 95 -11.29 11.59 9.46
N ALA A 96 -10.62 12.50 10.17
CA ALA A 96 -9.26 12.28 10.67
C ALA A 96 -9.18 12.31 12.19
N ILE A 97 -8.35 11.44 12.75
CA ILE A 97 -8.07 11.35 14.19
C ILE A 97 -6.57 11.24 14.44
N THR A 98 -6.14 11.75 15.59
CA THR A 98 -4.81 11.45 16.14
C THR A 98 -4.92 10.19 16.98
N VAL A 99 -4.02 9.24 16.74
CA VAL A 99 -3.90 7.99 17.48
C VAL A 99 -2.61 8.07 18.30
N PRO A 100 -2.69 8.42 19.59
CA PRO A 100 -1.53 8.41 20.45
C PRO A 100 -1.05 6.97 20.63
N THR A 101 0.26 6.80 20.60
CA THR A 101 0.91 5.52 20.86
C THR A 101 2.25 5.75 21.55
N THR A 102 2.91 4.67 21.94
CA THR A 102 4.17 4.73 22.66
C THR A 102 5.09 3.63 22.13
N THR A 103 6.38 3.94 22.04
CA THR A 103 7.41 2.97 21.71
C THR A 103 8.60 3.13 22.66
N MET A 104 9.48 2.15 22.68
CA MET A 104 10.74 2.24 23.40
C MET A 104 11.83 2.67 22.43
N ASP A 105 12.59 3.70 22.80
CA ASP A 105 13.79 4.09 22.08
C ASP A 105 14.88 3.04 22.32
N PRO A 106 15.36 2.35 21.27
CA PRO A 106 16.36 1.30 21.42
C PRO A 106 17.72 1.83 21.88
N ALA A 107 18.05 3.09 21.63
CA ALA A 107 19.33 3.68 22.00
C ALA A 107 19.37 4.10 23.47
N THR A 108 18.26 4.62 23.99
CA THR A 108 18.20 5.16 25.36
C THR A 108 17.42 4.29 26.34
N GLY A 109 16.67 3.30 25.86
CA GLY A 109 15.75 2.49 26.66
C GLY A 109 14.53 3.27 27.18
N LYS A 110 14.36 4.54 26.78
CA LYS A 110 13.29 5.39 27.27
C LYS A 110 12.01 5.22 26.47
N SER A 111 10.88 5.37 27.14
CA SER A 111 9.58 5.42 26.51
C SER A 111 9.39 6.74 25.76
N VAL A 112 9.02 6.69 24.49
CA VAL A 112 8.76 7.84 23.63
C VAL A 112 7.31 7.80 23.16
N SER A 113 6.60 8.90 23.37
CA SER A 113 5.25 9.12 22.86
C SER A 113 5.28 9.42 21.37
N LEU A 114 4.39 8.77 20.63
CA LEU A 114 4.26 8.90 19.18
C LEU A 114 2.82 9.32 18.84
N ASN A 115 2.67 10.07 17.76
CA ASN A 115 1.36 10.49 17.26
C ASN A 115 1.17 10.08 15.80
N ASN A 116 0.46 8.98 15.59
CA ASN A 116 -0.04 8.63 14.27
C ASN A 116 -1.28 9.49 13.96
N VAL A 117 -1.49 9.82 12.69
CA VAL A 117 -2.73 10.43 12.21
C VAL A 117 -3.39 9.46 11.26
N GLU A 118 -4.63 9.10 11.54
CA GLU A 118 -5.44 8.20 10.73
C GLU A 118 -6.59 9.00 10.10
N ALA A 119 -6.61 9.11 8.78
CA ALA A 119 -7.68 9.75 8.02
C ALA A 119 -8.44 8.71 7.20
N ARG A 120 -9.74 8.58 7.48
CA ARG A 120 -10.63 7.61 6.86
C ARG A 120 -11.53 8.29 5.84
N LEU A 121 -11.53 7.74 4.64
CA LEU A 121 -12.45 8.08 3.56
C LEU A 121 -13.35 6.87 3.29
N PRO A 122 -14.66 6.93 3.60
CA PRO A 122 -15.55 5.79 3.41
C PRO A 122 -15.84 5.53 1.92
N GLY A 123 -16.05 4.26 1.61
CA GLY A 123 -16.59 3.78 0.33
C GLY A 123 -17.76 2.83 0.54
N ARG A 124 -18.31 2.31 -0.57
CA ARG A 124 -19.52 1.47 -0.55
C ARG A 124 -19.34 0.07 0.03
N ASP A 125 -18.19 -0.55 -0.17
CA ASP A 125 -17.92 -1.90 0.33
C ASP A 125 -17.00 -1.93 1.55
N ARG A 126 -16.92 -3.11 2.20
CA ARG A 126 -16.13 -3.32 3.43
C ARG A 126 -14.62 -3.44 3.20
N GLY A 127 -14.16 -3.37 1.95
CA GLY A 127 -12.74 -3.46 1.62
C GLY A 127 -12.01 -2.17 1.97
N LEU A 128 -10.86 -2.31 2.66
CA LEU A 128 -10.02 -1.22 3.10
C LEU A 128 -8.70 -1.21 2.34
N VAL A 129 -8.37 -0.09 1.70
CA VAL A 129 -7.03 0.19 1.19
C VAL A 129 -6.34 1.13 2.17
N VAL A 130 -5.17 0.74 2.66
CA VAL A 130 -4.39 1.56 3.60
C VAL A 130 -3.24 2.19 2.85
N ILE A 131 -3.06 3.50 2.96
CA ILE A 131 -1.93 4.21 2.36
C ILE A 131 -1.16 4.86 3.51
N VAL A 132 0.14 4.58 3.64
CA VAL A 132 0.95 4.93 4.80
C VAL A 132 2.19 5.69 4.38
N ALA A 133 2.53 6.73 5.12
CA ALA A 133 3.79 7.47 4.99
C ALA A 133 4.32 7.84 6.38
N HIS A 134 5.63 7.74 6.62
CA HIS A 134 6.21 8.20 7.89
C HIS A 134 6.49 9.71 7.85
N ARG A 135 6.19 10.39 8.96
CA ARG A 135 6.32 11.86 9.08
C ARG A 135 7.59 12.27 9.83
N ASP A 136 8.09 11.39 10.69
CA ASP A 136 9.26 11.68 11.51
C ASP A 136 10.52 11.75 10.66
N ALA A 137 11.34 12.74 10.99
CA ALA A 137 12.65 12.94 10.37
C ALA A 137 13.74 12.25 11.20
N ALA A 138 14.73 11.65 10.55
CA ALA A 138 15.89 11.03 11.24
C ALA A 138 16.80 12.03 11.93
N THR A 139 16.91 13.23 11.38
CA THR A 139 17.72 14.33 11.91
C THR A 139 16.88 15.60 12.02
N ARG A 140 17.37 16.60 12.75
CA ARG A 140 16.71 17.90 12.84
C ARG A 140 16.53 18.53 11.45
N ALA A 141 17.58 18.55 10.63
CA ALA A 141 17.50 19.12 9.29
C ALA A 141 16.56 18.33 8.35
N GLY A 142 16.36 17.03 8.59
CA GLY A 142 15.66 16.13 7.67
C GLY A 142 16.34 16.05 6.30
N ARG A 143 15.95 15.09 5.46
CA ARG A 143 16.33 15.11 4.02
C ARG A 143 15.20 15.58 3.11
N GLY A 144 14.05 15.95 3.69
CA GLY A 144 12.89 16.47 2.97
C GLY A 144 12.06 15.40 2.24
N ALA A 145 12.60 14.20 2.01
CA ALA A 145 11.85 13.11 1.38
C ALA A 145 10.65 12.67 2.24
N ASP A 146 10.81 12.64 3.57
CA ASP A 146 9.72 12.40 4.53
C ASP A 146 8.61 13.45 4.42
N ALA A 147 8.96 14.73 4.16
CA ALA A 147 7.97 15.78 3.90
C ALA A 147 7.25 15.58 2.56
N THR A 148 7.99 15.21 1.51
CA THR A 148 7.40 14.89 0.20
C THR A 148 6.39 13.74 0.32
N ASP A 149 6.71 12.70 1.09
CA ASP A 149 5.82 11.55 1.31
C ASP A 149 4.50 11.98 2.00
N GLN A 150 4.57 12.88 2.98
CA GLN A 150 3.38 13.43 3.64
C GLN A 150 2.52 14.28 2.70
N LEU A 151 3.15 15.10 1.86
CA LEU A 151 2.42 15.94 0.90
C LEU A 151 1.80 15.11 -0.22
N ALA A 152 2.49 14.05 -0.68
CA ALA A 152 1.93 13.08 -1.61
C ALA A 152 0.74 12.33 -1.00
N LEU A 153 0.83 11.93 0.28
CA LEU A 153 -0.28 11.32 1.00
C LEU A 153 -1.51 12.24 1.04
N LEU A 154 -1.31 13.53 1.34
CA LEU A 154 -2.37 14.53 1.38
C LEU A 154 -2.97 14.79 -0.01
N ALA A 155 -2.12 14.90 -1.04
CA ALA A 155 -2.56 15.09 -2.42
C ALA A 155 -3.42 13.91 -2.91
N LEU A 156 -3.00 12.68 -2.61
CA LEU A 156 -3.77 11.48 -2.94
C LEU A 156 -5.09 11.42 -2.19
N ALA A 157 -5.11 11.81 -0.91
CA ALA A 157 -6.35 11.91 -0.15
C ALA A 157 -7.30 12.95 -0.75
N LYS A 158 -6.79 14.11 -1.15
CA LYS A 158 -7.56 15.16 -1.83
C LYS A 158 -8.16 14.64 -3.13
N GLU A 159 -7.37 14.02 -3.98
CA GLU A 159 -7.82 13.48 -5.27
C GLU A 159 -8.92 12.43 -5.07
N LEU A 160 -8.69 11.45 -4.21
CA LEU A 160 -9.67 10.39 -3.95
C LEU A 160 -10.93 10.94 -3.27
N SER A 161 -10.82 11.91 -2.38
CA SER A 161 -11.97 12.56 -1.74
C SER A 161 -12.88 13.27 -2.75
N SER A 162 -12.30 13.79 -3.86
CA SER A 162 -13.05 14.45 -4.93
C SER A 162 -13.76 13.47 -5.88
N THR A 163 -13.28 12.21 -5.94
CA THR A 163 -13.85 11.18 -6.81
C THR A 163 -15.23 10.74 -6.33
N ARG A 164 -16.27 10.94 -7.14
CA ARG A 164 -17.63 10.45 -6.83
C ARG A 164 -17.72 8.92 -6.96
N ASP A 165 -18.55 8.30 -6.13
CA ASP A 165 -18.89 6.87 -6.16
C ASP A 165 -17.75 5.87 -5.91
N ARG A 166 -16.96 6.11 -4.85
CA ARG A 166 -15.88 5.22 -4.41
C ARG A 166 -16.40 3.85 -3.94
N ARG A 167 -15.92 2.78 -4.58
CA ARG A 167 -16.23 1.40 -4.18
C ARG A 167 -15.57 1.01 -2.86
N ARG A 168 -14.27 1.29 -2.70
CA ARG A 168 -13.47 0.89 -1.51
C ARG A 168 -13.39 2.02 -0.50
N SER A 169 -13.23 1.65 0.78
CA SER A 169 -12.81 2.60 1.81
C SER A 169 -11.30 2.78 1.77
N TYR A 170 -10.83 3.98 2.08
CA TYR A 170 -9.40 4.31 2.19
C TYR A 170 -9.06 4.75 3.61
N LEU A 171 -7.89 4.35 4.08
CA LEU A 171 -7.29 4.81 5.32
C LEU A 171 -5.90 5.37 5.00
N PHE A 172 -5.78 6.68 5.05
CA PHE A 172 -4.50 7.38 4.94
C PHE A 172 -3.89 7.49 6.33
N VAL A 173 -2.62 7.08 6.48
CA VAL A 173 -1.95 7.08 7.78
C VAL A 173 -0.61 7.80 7.69
N SER A 174 -0.52 8.89 8.43
CA SER A 174 0.75 9.57 8.72
C SER A 174 1.32 8.97 10.00
N THR A 175 2.33 8.11 9.89
CA THR A 175 2.93 7.43 11.04
C THR A 175 4.08 8.20 11.65
N ASP A 176 4.32 7.96 12.93
CA ASP A 176 5.46 8.47 13.70
C ASP A 176 6.30 7.30 14.23
N GLY A 177 7.57 7.56 14.52
CA GLY A 177 8.51 6.59 15.08
C GLY A 177 9.15 5.64 14.08
N ALA A 178 9.24 5.98 12.78
CA ALA A 178 10.03 5.23 11.81
C ALA A 178 11.50 5.10 12.25
N THR A 179 12.03 6.15 12.86
CA THR A 179 13.37 6.21 13.47
C THR A 179 13.50 5.40 14.77
N LEU A 180 12.38 4.96 15.34
CA LEU A 180 12.28 4.22 16.60
C LEU A 180 11.73 2.80 16.35
N ASN A 181 12.35 2.08 15.43
CA ASN A 181 11.95 0.73 14.98
C ASN A 181 10.50 0.68 14.47
N GLY A 182 10.08 1.72 13.74
CA GLY A 182 8.72 1.93 13.22
C GLY A 182 7.61 1.69 14.23
N GLY A 183 7.76 2.23 15.44
CA GLY A 183 6.81 2.06 16.54
C GLY A 183 5.35 2.35 16.14
N GLY A 184 5.11 3.46 15.43
CA GLY A 184 3.77 3.82 14.96
C GLY A 184 3.22 2.86 13.90
N ALA A 185 4.05 2.44 12.94
CA ALA A 185 3.65 1.49 11.90
C ALA A 185 3.37 0.09 12.46
N ARG A 186 4.15 -0.35 13.46
CA ARG A 186 3.95 -1.63 14.16
C ARG A 186 2.61 -1.66 14.89
N VAL A 187 2.27 -0.60 15.62
CA VAL A 187 0.98 -0.50 16.33
C VAL A 187 -0.19 -0.45 15.36
N LEU A 188 -0.05 0.28 14.24
CA LEU A 188 -1.02 0.25 13.15
C LEU A 188 -1.21 -1.17 12.60
N GLY A 189 -0.12 -1.87 12.28
CA GLY A 189 -0.18 -3.24 11.76
C GLY A 189 -0.88 -4.22 12.71
N GLN A 190 -0.60 -4.13 14.00
CA GLN A 190 -1.27 -4.93 15.04
C GLN A 190 -2.78 -4.65 15.11
N ARG A 191 -3.19 -3.38 14.99
CA ARG A 191 -4.61 -3.00 14.94
C ARG A 191 -5.30 -3.49 13.67
N LEU A 192 -4.66 -3.34 12.51
CA LEU A 192 -5.22 -3.76 11.23
C LEU A 192 -5.38 -5.28 11.13
N ALA A 193 -4.43 -6.05 11.67
CA ALA A 193 -4.52 -7.50 11.74
C ALA A 193 -5.78 -7.98 12.48
N LYS A 194 -6.21 -7.26 13.54
CA LYS A 194 -7.43 -7.58 14.29
C LYS A 194 -8.72 -7.18 13.58
N ARG A 195 -8.68 -6.16 12.71
CA ARG A 195 -9.86 -5.60 12.04
C ARG A 195 -10.34 -6.48 10.88
N GLY A 196 -9.44 -7.15 10.18
CA GLY A 196 -9.73 -7.83 8.91
C GLY A 196 -10.13 -6.85 7.79
N GLY A 197 -10.34 -7.36 6.57
CA GLY A 197 -10.86 -6.56 5.45
C GLY A 197 -9.88 -5.57 4.80
N VAL A 198 -8.61 -5.57 5.21
CA VAL A 198 -7.53 -4.86 4.49
C VAL A 198 -7.25 -5.62 3.19
N VAL A 199 -7.54 -4.97 2.06
CA VAL A 199 -7.38 -5.54 0.73
C VAL A 199 -5.98 -5.25 0.19
N ALA A 200 -5.43 -4.07 0.50
CA ALA A 200 -4.09 -3.64 0.10
C ALA A 200 -3.52 -2.65 1.12
N VAL A 201 -2.19 -2.64 1.23
CA VAL A 201 -1.41 -1.59 1.91
C VAL A 201 -0.47 -1.00 0.86
N ILE A 202 -0.40 0.32 0.81
CA ILE A 202 0.48 1.10 -0.07
C ILE A 202 1.36 1.93 0.85
N VAL A 203 2.66 1.86 0.64
CA VAL A 203 3.65 2.61 1.40
C VAL A 203 4.25 3.68 0.50
N LEU A 204 4.27 4.92 0.99
CA LEU A 204 5.03 6.01 0.40
C LEU A 204 6.29 6.20 1.24
N ASP A 205 7.46 6.00 0.63
CA ASP A 205 8.76 6.14 1.27
C ASP A 205 9.78 6.67 0.26
N ARG A 206 10.49 7.73 0.65
CA ARG A 206 11.58 8.39 -0.10
C ARG A 206 11.17 8.98 -1.45
N LEU A 207 9.94 9.49 -1.59
CA LEU A 207 9.54 10.20 -2.81
C LEU A 207 10.43 11.44 -3.03
N GLY A 208 10.96 11.56 -4.23
CA GLY A 208 11.84 12.68 -4.62
C GLY A 208 13.26 12.63 -4.04
N ALA A 209 13.66 11.54 -3.36
CA ALA A 209 15.02 11.39 -2.83
C ALA A 209 16.09 11.09 -3.90
N GLY A 210 15.69 10.88 -5.16
CA GLY A 210 16.55 10.33 -6.22
C GLY A 210 16.76 8.82 -6.03
N GLY A 211 16.61 8.04 -7.10
CA GLY A 211 16.70 6.58 -7.08
C GLY A 211 15.51 5.89 -7.74
N GLU A 212 15.49 4.55 -7.69
CA GLU A 212 14.46 3.73 -8.34
C GLU A 212 13.13 3.83 -7.58
N LEU A 213 12.05 4.22 -8.29
CA LEU A 213 10.69 4.22 -7.74
C LEU A 213 10.28 2.77 -7.47
N ARG A 214 10.07 2.45 -6.19
CA ARG A 214 9.71 1.11 -5.73
C ARG A 214 8.24 1.09 -5.32
N VAL A 215 7.46 0.24 -5.98
CA VAL A 215 6.07 -0.05 -5.58
C VAL A 215 6.00 -1.48 -5.10
N ASP A 216 5.74 -1.64 -3.81
CA ASP A 216 5.50 -2.93 -3.18
C ASP A 216 3.99 -3.18 -3.09
N ALA A 217 3.47 -4.18 -3.79
CA ALA A 217 2.04 -4.55 -3.75
C ALA A 217 1.85 -5.95 -3.16
N SER A 218 0.98 -6.08 -2.14
CA SER A 218 0.80 -7.36 -1.46
C SER A 218 -0.57 -8.01 -1.63
N PRO A 219 -0.63 -9.34 -1.78
CA PRO A 219 -1.84 -10.10 -1.49
C PRO A 219 -2.29 -9.98 -0.03
N SER A 220 -3.54 -9.58 0.20
CA SER A 220 -4.21 -10.00 1.43
C SER A 220 -4.68 -11.46 1.26
N GLY A 221 -4.85 -12.23 2.34
CA GLY A 221 -5.24 -13.65 2.27
C GLY A 221 -6.57 -13.95 1.55
N HIS A 222 -7.30 -12.93 1.10
CA HIS A 222 -8.52 -13.02 0.29
C HIS A 222 -8.39 -12.40 -1.12
N PHE A 223 -7.22 -11.86 -1.47
CA PHE A 223 -6.98 -11.20 -2.74
C PHE A 223 -5.49 -11.28 -3.10
N ALA A 224 -5.10 -12.23 -3.95
CA ALA A 224 -3.86 -12.09 -4.71
C ALA A 224 -4.06 -11.00 -5.77
N PRO A 225 -3.16 -10.00 -5.91
CA PRO A 225 -3.17 -9.14 -7.07
C PRO A 225 -3.06 -10.08 -8.29
N PRO A 226 -3.97 -9.99 -9.27
CA PRO A 226 -3.79 -10.72 -10.51
C PRO A 226 -2.39 -10.42 -11.04
N LEU A 227 -1.64 -11.42 -11.52
CA LEU A 227 -0.29 -11.24 -12.05
C LEU A 227 -0.22 -10.07 -13.06
N GLY A 228 -1.27 -9.91 -13.87
CA GLY A 228 -1.41 -8.80 -14.82
C GLY A 228 -1.47 -7.39 -14.20
N ARG A 229 -1.79 -7.22 -12.91
CA ARG A 229 -1.68 -5.92 -12.20
C ARG A 229 -0.27 -5.63 -11.73
N VAL A 230 0.49 -6.65 -11.34
CA VAL A 230 1.92 -6.49 -11.00
C VAL A 230 2.70 -6.22 -12.29
N GLU A 231 2.35 -6.87 -13.39
CA GLU A 231 2.90 -6.58 -14.72
C GLU A 231 2.48 -5.19 -15.23
N ALA A 232 1.21 -4.79 -15.09
CA ALA A 232 0.78 -3.44 -15.48
C ALA A 232 1.44 -2.35 -14.63
N ALA A 233 1.58 -2.57 -13.31
CA ALA A 233 2.35 -1.68 -12.44
C ALA A 233 3.82 -1.65 -12.85
N GLY A 234 4.43 -2.82 -13.12
CA GLY A 234 5.81 -2.92 -13.61
C GLY A 234 6.02 -2.26 -14.97
N GLN A 235 5.05 -2.33 -15.89
CA GLN A 235 5.09 -1.63 -17.18
C GLN A 235 4.92 -0.13 -17.03
N SER A 236 4.08 0.34 -16.11
CA SER A 236 3.94 1.76 -15.80
C SER A 236 5.21 2.32 -15.15
N LEU A 237 5.78 1.58 -14.20
CA LEU A 237 7.01 1.96 -13.48
C LEU A 237 8.24 1.88 -14.38
N GLY A 238 8.34 0.89 -15.26
CA GLY A 238 9.44 0.77 -16.21
C GLY A 238 9.50 1.95 -17.18
N ARG A 239 8.37 2.63 -17.46
CA ARG A 239 8.34 3.88 -18.23
C ARG A 239 8.84 5.09 -17.43
N GLU A 240 8.79 5.02 -16.10
CA GLU A 240 9.22 6.07 -15.17
C GLU A 240 10.56 5.74 -14.48
N GLY A 241 11.24 4.65 -14.88
CA GLY A 241 12.55 4.25 -14.34
C GLY A 241 12.50 3.52 -12.98
N GLY A 242 11.38 2.88 -12.65
CA GLY A 242 11.17 2.12 -11.41
C GLY A 242 10.99 0.61 -11.59
N SER A 243 10.99 -0.14 -10.49
CA SER A 243 10.63 -1.57 -10.44
C SER A 243 9.50 -1.88 -9.47
N ALA A 244 8.68 -2.86 -9.85
CA ALA A 244 7.61 -3.40 -9.00
C ALA A 244 8.09 -4.66 -8.27
N SER A 245 7.79 -4.78 -6.98
CA SER A 245 7.96 -6.02 -6.23
C SER A 245 6.67 -6.38 -5.49
N ALA A 246 6.48 -7.65 -5.14
CA ALA A 246 5.29 -8.12 -4.45
C ALA A 246 5.59 -8.80 -3.10
N PRO A 247 6.09 -8.07 -2.08
CA PRO A 247 6.25 -8.62 -0.73
C PRO A 247 4.89 -8.91 -0.08
N GLY A 248 4.86 -9.80 0.93
CA GLY A 248 3.68 -10.01 1.79
C GLY A 248 3.26 -8.76 2.60
N VAL A 249 2.00 -8.63 3.02
CA VAL A 249 1.46 -7.43 3.73
C VAL A 249 2.29 -7.17 4.99
N PHE A 250 2.59 -8.25 5.70
CA PHE A 250 3.46 -8.21 6.87
C PHE A 250 4.90 -7.84 6.53
N ALA A 251 5.43 -8.24 5.38
CA ALA A 251 6.77 -7.86 4.93
C ALA A 251 6.85 -6.37 4.60
N GLN A 252 5.82 -5.76 4.02
CA GLN A 252 5.77 -4.31 3.76
C GLN A 252 5.66 -3.49 5.04
N ILE A 253 4.81 -3.92 5.97
CA ILE A 253 4.72 -3.27 7.29
C ILE A 253 6.01 -3.47 8.08
N ALA A 254 6.63 -4.66 8.02
CA ALA A 254 7.91 -4.93 8.66
C ALA A 254 9.06 -4.13 8.01
N GLN A 255 9.01 -3.92 6.70
CA GLN A 255 9.93 -3.02 6.01
C GLN A 255 9.82 -1.61 6.58
N LEU A 256 8.60 -1.08 6.81
CA LEU A 256 8.40 0.19 7.50
C LEU A 256 8.85 0.17 8.98
N ALA A 257 8.74 -0.99 9.63
CA ALA A 257 9.16 -1.20 11.01
C ALA A 257 10.68 -1.29 11.18
N ALA A 258 11.44 -1.50 10.11
CA ALA A 258 12.89 -1.47 10.18
C ALA A 258 13.38 -0.04 10.52
N PRO A 259 14.48 0.11 11.26
CA PRO A 259 15.07 1.43 11.47
C PRO A 259 15.54 2.02 10.13
N THR A 260 15.21 3.28 9.88
CA THR A 260 15.61 4.02 8.66
C THR A 260 17.13 4.08 8.49
N THR A 261 17.91 4.07 9.59
CA THR A 261 19.39 4.09 9.55
C THR A 261 20.01 2.90 8.81
N LEU A 262 19.34 1.75 8.75
CA LEU A 262 19.79 0.59 7.97
C LEU A 262 19.44 0.70 6.47
N ARG A 263 18.46 1.54 6.11
CA ARG A 263 18.01 1.75 4.73
C ARG A 263 18.67 2.95 4.04
N GLU A 264 19.33 3.83 4.78
CA GLU A 264 20.04 5.00 4.23
C GLU A 264 21.43 4.69 3.64
N HIS A 265 21.93 3.46 3.83
CA HIS A 265 23.24 3.01 3.34
C HIS A 265 23.18 1.97 2.22
N GLY A 266 21.99 1.74 1.64
CA GLY A 266 21.74 0.77 0.57
C GLY A 266 21.28 1.41 -0.73
#